data_AF-A0A2S9FKU0-F1
#
_entry.id   AF-A0A2S9FKU0-F1
#
_cell.length_a   1.000
_cell.length_b   1.000
_cell.length_c   1.000
_cell.angle_alpha   90.00
_cell.angle_beta   90.00
_cell.angle_gamma   90.00
#
_symmetry.space_group_name_H-M   'P 1'
#
loop_
_entity.id
_entity.type
_entity.pdbx_description
1 polymer ?
#
loop_
_entity_poly.entity_id
_entity_poly.type
_entity_poly.pdbx_seq_one_letter_code
_entity_poly.pdbx_strand_id
1 'polypeptide(L)'
;MTLDSPPTVASLAASHGRREAYAYLDEDTKRNVRRAILKALAIPGWQVPFASREMPVARGWGSGGLQVTLALVGPTDTVKVIDQGDDMSVNAVGMRTLISSSARCGETTSTAAATIIQSRHRIPETDLRPDQLLVLQVPHPEPLRRVVPDDVAAVA
;
A
#
# COMPACT_ATOMS: atom_id res chain seq x y z
N MET A 1 40.95 4.31 -24.88
CA MET A 1 39.57 4.48 -24.40
C MET A 1 39.07 3.11 -23.99
N THR A 2 39.23 2.75 -22.71
CA THR A 2 38.78 1.46 -22.18
C THR A 2 37.26 1.46 -22.19
N LEU A 3 36.65 0.62 -23.03
CA LEU A 3 35.22 0.38 -22.97
C LEU A 3 34.98 -0.40 -21.70
N ASP A 4 34.33 0.23 -20.73
CA ASP A 4 33.93 -0.44 -19.49
C ASP A 4 33.00 -1.59 -19.87
N SER A 5 33.28 -2.78 -19.34
CA SER A 5 32.46 -3.96 -19.63
C SER A 5 31.02 -3.70 -19.18
N PRO A 6 30.00 -4.08 -19.97
CA PRO A 6 28.62 -3.86 -19.59
C PRO A 6 28.35 -4.53 -18.23
N PRO A 7 27.61 -3.86 -17.34
CA PRO A 7 27.34 -4.40 -16.02
C PRO A 7 26.62 -5.74 -16.15
N THR A 8 27.07 -6.73 -15.39
CA THR A 8 26.40 -8.04 -15.30
C THR A 8 25.27 -7.95 -14.28
N VAL A 9 24.28 -8.84 -14.38
CA VAL A 9 23.24 -8.98 -13.35
C VAL A 9 23.87 -9.26 -11.98
N ALA A 10 24.96 -10.04 -11.93
CA ALA A 10 25.71 -10.31 -10.72
C ALA A 10 26.38 -9.05 -10.15
N SER A 11 27.00 -8.20 -10.99
CA SER A 11 27.62 -6.95 -10.52
C SER A 11 26.58 -5.92 -10.07
N LEU A 12 25.42 -5.86 -10.73
CA LEU A 12 24.28 -5.05 -10.30
C LEU A 12 23.67 -5.57 -9.00
N ALA A 13 23.51 -6.88 -8.85
CA ALA A 13 23.05 -7.48 -7.60
C ALA A 13 24.06 -7.31 -6.46
N ALA A 14 25.37 -7.31 -6.73
CA ALA A 14 26.38 -7.06 -5.71
C ALA A 14 26.42 -5.58 -5.28
N SER A 15 26.25 -4.65 -6.22
CA SER A 15 26.28 -3.20 -5.96
C SER A 15 24.96 -2.63 -5.42
N HIS A 16 23.84 -3.22 -5.81
CA HIS A 16 22.49 -2.71 -5.50
C HIS A 16 21.58 -3.73 -4.81
N GLY A 17 22.07 -4.95 -4.57
CA GLY A 17 21.34 -5.98 -3.84
C GLY A 17 21.02 -5.50 -2.44
N ARG A 18 19.74 -5.58 -2.09
CA ARG A 18 19.27 -5.29 -0.74
C ARG A 18 19.02 -6.58 0.00
N ARG A 19 19.33 -6.59 1.29
CA ARG A 19 18.94 -7.68 2.20
C ARG A 19 17.42 -7.84 2.28
N GLU A 20 16.70 -6.73 2.12
CA GLU A 20 15.24 -6.67 2.20
C GLU A 20 14.66 -6.18 0.87
N ALA A 21 13.49 -6.69 0.50
CA ALA A 21 12.79 -6.24 -0.68
C ALA A 21 12.39 -4.76 -0.54
N TYR A 22 12.46 -4.02 -1.65
CA TYR A 22 11.95 -2.64 -1.69
C TYR A 22 10.50 -2.59 -1.21
N ALA A 23 10.14 -1.63 -0.36
CA ALA A 23 8.79 -1.52 0.20
C ALA A 23 8.28 -2.83 0.83
N TYR A 24 9.17 -3.59 1.48
CA TYR A 24 8.91 -4.82 2.25
C TYR A 24 8.42 -6.04 1.45
N LEU A 25 7.57 -5.85 0.44
CA LEU A 25 6.99 -6.92 -0.37
C LEU A 25 7.95 -7.40 -1.46
N ASP A 26 7.99 -8.71 -1.69
CA ASP A 26 8.63 -9.27 -2.88
C ASP A 26 7.89 -8.87 -4.17
N GLU A 27 8.56 -9.01 -5.30
CA GLU A 27 8.02 -8.58 -6.60
C GLU A 27 6.81 -9.40 -7.06
N ASP A 28 6.71 -10.67 -6.67
CA ASP A 28 5.57 -11.51 -7.00
C ASP A 28 4.30 -11.08 -6.26
N THR A 29 4.44 -10.71 -5.00
CA THR A 29 3.37 -10.19 -4.15
C THR A 29 2.91 -8.84 -4.67
N LYS A 30 3.84 -7.92 -4.98
CA LYS A 30 3.50 -6.64 -5.63
C LYS A 30 2.77 -6.86 -6.95
N ARG A 31 3.25 -7.78 -7.78
CA ARG A 31 2.62 -8.12 -9.08
C ARG A 31 1.21 -8.66 -8.88
N ASN A 32 0.98 -9.51 -7.88
CA ASN A 32 -0.35 -10.01 -7.54
C ASN A 32 -1.30 -8.87 -7.14
N VAL A 33 -0.88 -8.04 -6.18
CA VAL A 33 -1.66 -6.88 -5.68
C VAL A 33 -1.95 -5.89 -6.81
N ARG A 34 -0.95 -5.51 -7.62
CA ARG A 34 -1.12 -4.58 -8.76
C ARG A 34 -2.12 -5.09 -9.79
N ARG A 35 -2.12 -6.39 -10.11
CA ARG A 35 -3.13 -6.97 -11.01
C ARG A 35 -4.53 -6.93 -10.40
N ALA A 36 -4.66 -7.15 -9.09
CA ALA A 36 -5.94 -7.04 -8.40
C ALA A 36 -6.46 -5.59 -8.41
N ILE A 37 -5.58 -4.61 -8.19
CA ILE A 37 -5.90 -3.18 -8.28
C ILE A 37 -6.40 -2.83 -9.70
N LEU A 38 -5.68 -3.26 -10.75
CA LEU A 38 -6.11 -3.00 -12.13
C LEU A 38 -7.49 -3.59 -12.44
N LYS A 39 -7.79 -4.79 -11.94
CA LYS A 39 -9.13 -5.38 -12.06
C LYS A 39 -10.19 -4.58 -11.30
N ALA A 40 -9.87 -4.11 -10.09
CA ALA A 40 -10.79 -3.32 -9.27
C ALA A 40 -11.10 -1.96 -9.90
N LEU A 41 -10.12 -1.35 -10.57
CA LEU A 41 -10.32 -0.13 -11.35
C LEU A 41 -11.20 -0.36 -12.58
N ALA A 42 -11.05 -1.51 -13.24
CA ALA A 42 -11.87 -1.89 -14.39
C ALA A 42 -13.31 -2.27 -14.03
N ILE A 43 -13.57 -2.64 -12.77
CA ILE A 43 -14.89 -3.04 -12.27
C ILE A 43 -15.17 -2.32 -10.93
N PRO A 44 -15.54 -1.02 -10.98
CA PRO A 44 -15.72 -0.23 -9.77
C PRO A 44 -16.74 -0.85 -8.81
N GLY A 45 -16.36 -0.98 -7.53
CA GLY A 45 -17.20 -1.55 -6.48
C GLY A 45 -17.14 -3.08 -6.37
N TRP A 46 -16.53 -3.79 -7.32
CA TRP A 46 -16.32 -5.23 -7.21
C TRP A 46 -15.16 -5.57 -6.26
N GLN A 47 -15.42 -6.49 -5.33
CA GLN A 47 -14.43 -6.97 -4.36
C GLN A 47 -13.49 -7.97 -5.03
N VAL A 48 -12.33 -7.50 -5.52
CA VAL A 48 -11.33 -8.37 -6.14
C VAL A 48 -10.51 -9.12 -5.08
N PRO A 49 -10.55 -10.47 -5.03
CA PRO A 49 -9.69 -11.22 -4.14
C PRO A 49 -8.22 -11.09 -4.56
N PHE A 50 -7.31 -10.97 -3.59
CA PHE A 50 -5.88 -11.05 -3.82
C PHE A 50 -5.20 -11.86 -2.71
N ALA A 51 -4.02 -12.41 -3.03
CA ALA A 51 -3.28 -13.28 -2.11
C ALA A 51 -2.54 -12.44 -1.06
N SER A 52 -3.23 -12.11 0.03
CA SER A 52 -2.63 -11.39 1.16
C SER A 52 -1.49 -12.20 1.78
N ARG A 53 -0.41 -11.50 2.15
CA ARG A 53 0.69 -12.06 2.94
C ARG A 53 0.56 -11.69 4.42
N GLU A 54 1.34 -12.36 5.24
CA GLU A 54 1.59 -11.91 6.61
C GLU A 54 2.40 -10.61 6.57
N MET A 55 2.02 -9.68 7.43
CA MET A 55 2.59 -8.34 7.51
C MET A 55 3.11 -8.09 8.94
N PRO A 56 4.03 -7.14 9.16
CA PRO A 56 4.53 -6.80 10.49
C PRO A 56 3.52 -5.92 11.25
N VAL A 57 2.23 -6.22 11.09
CA VAL A 57 1.08 -5.65 11.79
C VAL A 57 0.07 -6.79 11.99
N ALA A 58 -0.62 -6.79 13.14
CA ALA A 58 -1.61 -7.82 13.42
C ALA A 58 -2.78 -7.77 12.41
N ARG A 59 -3.40 -8.92 12.15
CA ARG A 59 -4.64 -8.94 11.34
C ARG A 59 -5.71 -8.06 12.00
N GLY A 60 -6.46 -7.30 11.19
CA GLY A 60 -7.42 -6.30 11.67
C GLY A 60 -6.81 -4.92 11.95
N TRP A 61 -5.48 -4.79 11.94
CA TRP A 61 -4.77 -3.51 12.07
C TRP A 61 -4.36 -2.96 10.70
N GLY A 62 -5.21 -3.08 9.67
CA GLY A 62 -4.97 -2.42 8.39
C GLY A 62 -3.94 -3.07 7.44
N SER A 63 -3.62 -4.35 7.62
CA SER A 63 -2.67 -5.09 6.77
C SER A 63 -2.99 -5.08 5.28
N GLY A 64 -4.28 -5.04 4.91
CA GLY A 64 -4.71 -4.94 3.50
C GLY A 64 -4.35 -3.60 2.88
N GLY A 65 -4.67 -2.49 3.57
CA GLY A 65 -4.29 -1.14 3.11
C GLY A 65 -2.78 -0.97 3.04
N LEU A 66 -2.05 -1.51 4.02
CA LEU A 66 -0.58 -1.50 4.01
C LEU A 66 -0.01 -2.22 2.77
N GLN A 67 -0.53 -3.40 2.41
CA GLN A 67 -0.07 -4.13 1.22
C GLN A 67 -0.36 -3.37 -0.08
N VAL A 68 -1.52 -2.71 -0.18
CA VAL A 68 -1.85 -1.86 -1.33
C VAL A 68 -0.86 -0.71 -1.43
N THR A 69 -0.61 0.02 -0.33
CA THR A 69 0.33 1.14 -0.31
C THR A 69 1.75 0.70 -0.67
N LEU A 70 2.25 -0.39 -0.08
CA LEU A 70 3.59 -0.92 -0.36
C LEU A 70 3.74 -1.44 -1.80
N ALA A 71 2.64 -1.86 -2.43
CA ALA A 71 2.65 -2.25 -3.85
C ALA A 71 2.62 -1.04 -4.80
N LEU A 72 2.17 0.13 -4.35
CA LEU A 72 2.04 1.33 -5.17
C LEU A 72 3.20 2.31 -5.00
N VAL A 73 3.72 2.45 -3.77
CA VAL A 73 4.71 3.47 -3.40
C VAL A 73 5.99 3.36 -4.22
N GLY A 74 6.47 4.51 -4.68
CA GLY A 74 7.74 4.73 -5.35
C GLY A 74 8.66 5.69 -4.56
N PRO A 75 9.92 5.83 -4.97
CA PRO A 75 10.92 6.61 -4.24
C PRO A 75 10.65 8.13 -4.25
N THR A 76 9.84 8.62 -5.19
CA THR A 76 9.47 10.04 -5.30
C THR A 76 8.18 10.37 -4.56
N ASP A 77 7.50 9.37 -4.01
CA ASP A 77 6.26 9.60 -3.28
C ASP A 77 6.54 10.26 -1.94
N THR A 78 5.54 11.00 -1.47
CA THR A 78 5.42 11.46 -0.09
C THR A 78 4.17 10.83 0.52
N VAL A 79 4.34 10.03 1.56
CA VAL A 79 3.25 9.28 2.21
C VAL A 79 2.70 10.02 3.44
N LYS A 80 1.38 10.07 3.54
CA LYS A 80 0.65 10.44 4.77
C LYS A 80 -0.12 9.22 5.25
N VAL A 81 -0.13 9.00 6.56
CA VAL A 81 -0.94 7.95 7.18
C VAL A 81 -1.73 8.56 8.34
N ILE A 82 -3.02 8.29 8.39
CA ILE A 82 -3.92 8.71 9.48
C ILE A 82 -4.74 7.54 10.01
N ASP A 83 -4.98 7.53 11.32
CA ASP A 83 -5.93 6.62 11.98
C ASP A 83 -6.93 7.48 12.76
N GLN A 84 -8.23 7.34 12.49
CA GLN A 84 -9.27 8.22 13.05
C GLN A 84 -9.07 9.71 12.75
N GLY A 85 -8.30 10.05 11.72
CA GLY A 85 -7.92 11.42 11.38
C GLY A 85 -6.69 11.93 12.12
N ASP A 86 -6.07 11.11 12.97
CA ASP A 86 -4.86 11.45 13.71
C ASP A 86 -3.60 10.86 13.04
N ASP A 87 -2.69 11.75 12.66
CA ASP A 87 -1.36 11.44 12.12
C ASP A 87 -0.39 10.87 13.16
N MET A 88 -0.65 11.10 14.44
CA MET A 88 0.25 10.81 15.56
C MET A 88 -0.16 9.58 16.38
N SER A 89 -1.28 8.94 16.03
CA SER A 89 -1.65 7.66 16.60
C SER A 89 -0.56 6.61 16.38
N VAL A 90 -0.43 5.66 17.32
CA VAL A 90 0.60 4.62 17.27
C VAL A 90 0.54 3.83 15.95
N ASN A 91 -0.67 3.53 15.48
CA ASN A 91 -0.87 2.81 14.23
C ASN A 91 -0.46 3.66 13.00
N ALA A 92 -0.86 4.94 12.96
CA ALA A 92 -0.49 5.84 11.87
C ALA A 92 1.02 6.05 11.80
N VAL A 93 1.67 6.36 12.93
CA VAL A 93 3.12 6.53 13.02
C VAL A 93 3.85 5.25 12.61
N GLY A 94 3.44 4.10 13.16
CA GLY A 94 4.09 2.82 12.87
C GLY A 94 4.04 2.46 11.38
N MET A 95 2.89 2.63 10.74
CA MET A 95 2.75 2.38 9.30
C MET A 95 3.50 3.38 8.45
N ARG A 96 3.42 4.68 8.78
CA ARG A 96 4.13 5.73 8.02
C ARG A 96 5.62 5.47 8.03
N THR A 97 6.19 5.20 9.21
CA THR A 97 7.61 4.86 9.37
C THR A 97 7.99 3.58 8.63
N LEU A 98 7.15 2.53 8.68
CA LEU A 98 7.42 1.29 7.94
C LEU A 98 7.45 1.54 6.43
N ILE A 99 6.49 2.29 5.90
CA ILE A 99 6.41 2.62 4.47
C ILE A 99 7.61 3.49 4.07
N SER A 100 7.84 4.60 4.77
CA SER A 100 8.89 5.57 4.43
C SER A 100 10.28 4.95 4.52
N SER A 101 10.56 4.15 5.55
CA SER A 101 11.86 3.47 5.69
C SER A 101 12.10 2.37 4.63
N SER A 102 11.10 1.53 4.37
CA SER A 102 11.24 0.40 3.43
C SER A 102 11.21 0.84 1.95
N ALA A 103 10.45 1.89 1.63
CA ALA A 103 10.34 2.46 0.29
C ALA A 103 11.29 3.63 0.05
N ARG A 104 11.95 4.15 1.10
CA ARG A 104 12.82 5.35 1.05
C ARG A 104 12.15 6.54 0.38
N CYS A 105 10.88 6.74 0.69
CA CYS A 105 10.05 7.82 0.18
C CYS A 105 9.93 8.92 1.24
N GLY A 106 9.42 10.09 0.86
CA GLY A 106 9.09 11.15 1.80
C GLY A 106 7.92 10.76 2.71
N GLU A 107 7.80 11.42 3.85
CA GLU A 107 6.63 11.33 4.73
C GLU A 107 6.13 12.72 5.10
N THR A 108 4.83 12.84 5.37
CA THR A 108 4.21 14.13 5.74
C THR A 108 2.97 13.95 6.60
N THR A 109 2.63 14.99 7.34
CA THR A 109 1.32 15.15 8.00
C THR A 109 0.39 16.10 7.23
N SER A 110 0.88 16.76 6.17
CA SER A 110 0.06 17.65 5.34
C SER A 110 -0.68 16.87 4.26
N THR A 111 -2.02 16.92 4.25
CA THR A 111 -2.83 16.34 3.17
C THR A 111 -2.43 16.91 1.81
N ALA A 112 -2.17 18.21 1.72
CA ALA A 112 -1.81 18.87 0.47
C ALA A 112 -0.38 18.54 -0.02
N ALA A 113 0.49 18.00 0.83
CA ALA A 113 1.84 17.59 0.42
C ALA A 113 1.94 16.10 0.07
N ALA A 114 0.92 15.29 0.42
CA ALA A 114 0.95 13.86 0.18
C ALA A 114 0.73 13.51 -1.29
N THR A 115 1.30 12.39 -1.72
CA THR A 115 1.03 11.71 -3.00
C THR A 115 0.18 10.46 -2.76
N ILE A 116 0.44 9.76 -1.65
CA ILE A 116 -0.34 8.62 -1.16
C ILE A 116 -0.80 8.93 0.26
N ILE A 117 -2.10 8.81 0.50
CA ILE A 117 -2.72 8.96 1.81
C ILE A 117 -3.32 7.61 2.18
N GLN A 118 -2.76 6.96 3.19
CA GLN A 118 -3.36 5.77 3.78
C GLN A 118 -4.22 6.18 4.98
N SER A 119 -5.48 5.77 5.00
CA SER A 119 -6.41 6.20 6.04
C SER A 119 -7.23 5.07 6.62
N ARG A 120 -7.44 5.13 7.93
CA ARG A 120 -8.42 4.32 8.65
C ARG A 120 -9.55 5.21 9.18
N HIS A 121 -10.78 4.87 8.78
CA HIS A 121 -12.05 5.45 9.25
C HIS A 121 -12.31 6.95 8.93
N ARG A 122 -11.40 7.66 8.25
CA ARG A 122 -11.63 9.06 7.85
C ARG A 122 -11.25 9.32 6.39
N ILE A 123 -11.93 10.27 5.77
CA ILE A 123 -11.45 10.97 4.59
C ILE A 123 -10.91 12.32 5.08
N PRO A 124 -9.76 12.80 4.58
CA PRO A 124 -9.27 14.13 4.93
C PRO A 124 -10.32 15.22 4.63
N GLU A 125 -10.37 16.24 5.48
CA GLU A 125 -11.27 17.40 5.27
C GLU A 125 -10.74 18.35 4.20
N THR A 126 -9.42 18.39 4.02
CA THR A 126 -8.78 19.10 2.91
C THR A 126 -9.07 18.39 1.60
N ASP A 127 -9.51 19.14 0.59
CA ASP A 127 -9.77 18.63 -0.75
C ASP A 127 -8.55 17.89 -1.31
N LEU A 128 -8.83 16.74 -1.93
CA LEU A 128 -7.80 15.93 -2.57
C LEU A 128 -7.53 16.43 -3.98
N ARG A 129 -6.25 16.43 -4.35
CA ARG A 129 -5.83 16.73 -5.72
C ARG A 129 -6.03 15.51 -6.63
N PRO A 130 -6.20 15.70 -7.95
CA PRO A 130 -6.43 14.61 -8.89
C PRO A 130 -5.31 13.57 -8.99
N ASP A 131 -4.09 13.93 -8.59
CA ASP A 131 -2.90 13.08 -8.63
C ASP A 131 -2.67 12.31 -7.31
N GLN A 132 -3.52 12.49 -6.30
CA GLN A 132 -3.39 11.80 -5.02
C GLN A 132 -4.08 10.44 -5.00
N LEU A 133 -3.45 9.48 -4.33
CA LEU A 133 -4.03 8.17 -4.05
C LEU A 133 -4.53 8.11 -2.61
N LEU A 134 -5.82 7.86 -2.42
CA LEU A 134 -6.42 7.58 -1.11
C LEU A 134 -6.61 6.06 -0.93
N VAL A 135 -5.85 5.47 -0.01
CA VAL A 135 -5.93 4.03 0.33
C VAL A 135 -6.68 3.87 1.64
N LEU A 136 -7.90 3.32 1.57
CA LEU A 136 -8.76 3.11 2.74
C LEU A 136 -8.53 1.73 3.35
N GLN A 137 -8.30 1.69 4.66
CA GLN A 137 -8.26 0.45 5.43
C GLN A 137 -9.68 -0.04 5.69
N VAL A 138 -10.00 -1.19 5.11
CA VAL A 138 -11.33 -1.80 5.19
C VAL A 138 -11.28 -3.03 6.10
N PRO A 139 -11.91 -3.00 7.29
CA PRO A 139 -11.93 -4.16 8.19
C PRO A 139 -12.82 -5.29 7.66
N HIS A 140 -13.91 -4.92 6.98
CA HIS A 140 -14.84 -5.87 6.38
C HIS A 140 -15.30 -5.36 5.01
N PRO A 141 -14.98 -6.05 3.91
CA PRO A 141 -15.23 -5.54 2.57
C PRO A 141 -16.67 -5.80 2.07
N GLU A 142 -17.37 -6.80 2.60
CA GLU A 142 -18.70 -7.20 2.14
C GLU A 142 -19.80 -6.36 2.82
N PRO A 143 -20.45 -5.41 2.12
CA PRO A 143 -21.50 -4.60 2.71
C PRO A 143 -22.71 -5.41 3.18
N LEU A 144 -22.99 -6.57 2.59
CA LEU A 144 -24.11 -7.45 2.94
C LEU A 144 -23.81 -8.40 4.09
N ARG A 145 -22.59 -8.43 4.66
CA ARG A 145 -22.21 -9.42 5.70
C ARG A 145 -23.14 -9.46 6.91
N ARG A 146 -23.78 -8.34 7.23
CA ARG A 146 -24.75 -8.25 8.35
C ARG A 146 -26.11 -8.88 8.03
N VAL A 147 -26.41 -9.09 6.75
CA VAL A 147 -27.67 -9.66 6.24
C VAL A 147 -27.45 -11.10 5.77
N VAL A 148 -26.39 -11.31 4.98
CA VAL A 148 -25.98 -12.61 4.45
C VAL A 148 -24.60 -12.93 5.02
N PRO A 149 -24.50 -13.82 6.03
CA PRO A 149 -23.24 -14.12 6.68
C PRO A 149 -22.31 -14.99 5.82
N ASP A 150 -22.86 -15.71 4.84
CA ASP A 150 -22.10 -16.55 3.92
C ASP A 150 -21.67 -15.78 2.68
N ASP A 151 -20.35 -15.61 2.53
CA ASP A 151 -19.73 -14.96 1.38
C ASP A 151 -20.10 -15.64 0.06
N VAL A 152 -20.24 -16.97 0.03
CA VAL A 152 -20.57 -17.71 -1.20
C VAL A 152 -22.01 -17.47 -1.61
N ALA A 153 -22.92 -17.42 -0.62
CA ALA A 153 -24.32 -17.11 -0.86
C ALA A 153 -24.54 -15.63 -1.26
N ALA A 154 -23.65 -14.72 -0.84
CA ALA A 154 -23.75 -13.30 -1.18
C ALA A 154 -23.43 -12.98 -2.65
N VAL A 155 -22.69 -13.87 -3.34
CA VAL A 155 -22.32 -13.75 -4.77
C VAL A 155 -23.14 -14.65 -5.70
N ALA A 156 -24.03 -15.49 -5.16
CA ALA A 156 -24.93 -16.36 -5.92
C ALA A 156 -26.24 -15.63 -6.28
#